data_AF-A0A3M0LU16-F1
#
_entry.id   AF-A0A3M0LU16-F1
#
_cell.length_a   1.000
_cell.length_b   1.000
_cell.length_c   1.000
_cell.angle_alpha   90.00
_cell.angle_beta   90.00
_cell.angle_gamma   90.00
#
_symmetry.space_group_name_H-M   'P 1'
#
loop_
_entity.id
_entity.type
_entity.pdbx_description
1 polymer ?
#
loop_
_entity_poly.entity_id
_entity_poly.type
_entity_poly.pdbx_seq_one_letter_code
_entity_poly.pdbx_strand_id
1 'polypeptide(L)'
;MKTKRFSYRFILIGLLITFIGFWGGQFLIRRSDPSTMELLNTYLNANLVSLYLQPIILTLFYSQVLALRKIRLFVGVRKKNNQIIAFLLGIATFYCLIFLLSLFVPYLGTNYPFFKNGSPVLGMTLLLLHVFVLLFLSWLLVGGYQLHHPYFLLFLVIVLDLIYHFIIEKKLLILYSPLYDPLYRAVHHIYGGY
;
A
#
# COMPACT_ATOMS: atom_id res chain seq x y z
N MET A 1 -16.95 29.28 -2.48
CA MET A 1 -17.02 28.18 -3.48
C MET A 1 -15.76 27.29 -3.57
N LYS A 2 -14.52 27.81 -3.44
CA LYS A 2 -13.29 27.00 -3.67
C LYS A 2 -12.96 25.95 -2.58
N THR A 3 -13.31 26.16 -1.31
CA THR A 3 -13.04 25.22 -0.20
C THR A 3 -13.85 23.92 -0.29
N LYS A 4 -15.12 23.99 -0.70
CA LYS A 4 -15.97 22.81 -0.91
C LYS A 4 -15.37 21.86 -1.97
N ARG A 5 -14.79 22.40 -3.05
CA ARG A 5 -14.18 21.60 -4.14
C ARG A 5 -12.97 20.77 -3.70
N PHE A 6 -12.15 21.29 -2.79
CA PHE A 6 -11.03 20.52 -2.21
C PHE A 6 -11.54 19.39 -1.32
N SER A 7 -12.53 19.66 -0.48
CA SER A 7 -13.16 18.64 0.38
C SER A 7 -13.74 17.47 -0.44
N TYR A 8 -14.51 17.77 -1.49
CA TYR A 8 -15.05 16.73 -2.39
C TYR A 8 -13.95 15.90 -3.05
N ARG A 9 -12.83 16.52 -3.43
CA ARG A 9 -11.72 15.79 -4.04
C ARG A 9 -11.07 14.82 -3.06
N PHE A 10 -10.88 15.20 -1.79
CA PHE A 10 -10.33 14.30 -0.78
C PHE A 10 -11.27 13.12 -0.50
N ILE A 11 -12.57 13.38 -0.41
CA ILE A 11 -13.57 12.32 -0.21
C ILE A 11 -13.59 11.36 -1.40
N LEU A 12 -13.62 11.90 -2.63
CA LEU A 12 -13.64 11.10 -3.86
C LEU A 12 -12.40 10.18 -3.95
N ILE A 13 -11.20 10.69 -3.67
CA ILE A 13 -10.00 9.86 -3.69
C ILE A 13 -10.04 8.80 -2.58
N GLY A 14 -10.53 9.14 -1.39
CA GLY A 14 -10.72 8.14 -0.33
C GLY A 14 -11.65 7.01 -0.77
N LEU A 15 -12.78 7.34 -1.41
CA LEU A 15 -13.71 6.35 -1.96
C LEU A 15 -13.07 5.49 -3.06
N LEU A 16 -12.28 6.08 -3.96
CA LEU A 16 -11.54 5.34 -4.99
C LEU A 16 -10.54 4.36 -4.37
N ILE A 17 -9.79 4.79 -3.34
CA ILE A 17 -8.84 3.93 -2.64
C ILE A 17 -9.57 2.75 -1.99
N THR A 18 -10.69 3.00 -1.32
CA THR A 18 -11.53 1.94 -0.73
C THR A 18 -12.04 0.96 -1.78
N PHE A 19 -12.50 1.47 -2.94
CA PHE A 19 -12.99 0.63 -4.03
C PHE A 19 -11.88 -0.23 -4.63
N ILE A 20 -10.71 0.35 -4.87
CA ILE A 20 -9.52 -0.35 -5.37
C ILE A 20 -9.07 -1.43 -4.39
N GLY A 21 -9.01 -1.13 -3.09
CA GLY A 21 -8.65 -2.10 -2.06
C GLY A 21 -9.63 -3.27 -2.01
N PHE A 22 -10.94 -2.98 -1.95
CA PHE A 22 -11.97 -4.01 -1.90
C PHE A 22 -11.95 -4.94 -3.12
N TRP A 23 -11.91 -4.38 -4.34
CA TRP A 23 -11.85 -5.19 -5.56
C TRP A 23 -10.51 -5.90 -5.72
N GLY A 24 -9.41 -5.27 -5.32
CA GLY A 24 -8.09 -5.89 -5.27
C GLY A 24 -8.09 -7.13 -4.37
N GLY A 25 -8.65 -7.02 -3.16
CA GLY A 25 -8.77 -8.14 -2.23
C GLY A 25 -9.65 -9.28 -2.77
N GLN A 26 -10.79 -8.96 -3.36
CA GLN A 26 -11.66 -9.95 -4.02
C GLN A 26 -10.94 -10.68 -5.17
N PHE A 27 -10.20 -9.93 -5.98
CA PHE A 27 -9.45 -10.49 -7.10
C PHE A 27 -8.32 -11.42 -6.64
N LEU A 28 -7.58 -11.02 -5.60
CA LEU A 28 -6.53 -11.84 -4.99
C LEU A 28 -7.09 -13.16 -4.48
N ILE A 29 -8.19 -13.13 -3.72
CA ILE A 29 -8.79 -14.33 -3.14
C ILE A 29 -9.25 -15.32 -4.22
N ARG A 30 -9.81 -14.82 -5.33
CA ARG A 30 -10.28 -15.67 -6.43
C ARG A 30 -9.16 -16.32 -7.23
N ARG A 31 -7.97 -15.70 -7.23
CA ARG A 31 -6.82 -16.16 -8.01
C ARG A 31 -5.91 -17.08 -7.20
N SER A 32 -5.92 -16.96 -5.88
CA SER A 32 -5.16 -17.82 -4.98
C SER A 32 -5.64 -19.27 -4.99
N ASP A 33 -4.70 -20.20 -4.89
CA ASP A 33 -4.97 -21.63 -4.76
C ASP A 33 -5.47 -21.96 -3.34
N PRO A 34 -6.63 -22.64 -3.17
CA PRO A 34 -7.17 -23.04 -1.87
C PRO A 34 -6.18 -23.83 -0.99
N SER A 35 -5.28 -24.60 -1.60
CA SER A 35 -4.34 -25.46 -0.87
C SER A 35 -3.25 -24.66 -0.14
N THR A 36 -2.84 -23.52 -0.72
CA THR A 36 -1.80 -22.61 -0.19
C THR A 36 -2.38 -21.34 0.42
N MET A 37 -3.70 -21.32 0.62
CA MET A 37 -4.44 -20.14 1.03
C MET A 37 -4.11 -19.74 2.47
N GLU A 38 -3.46 -18.60 2.59
CA GLU A 38 -3.27 -17.86 3.84
C GLU A 38 -3.15 -16.37 3.53
N LEU A 39 -3.23 -15.53 4.56
CA LEU A 39 -3.24 -14.08 4.39
C LEU A 39 -1.92 -13.60 3.73
N LEU A 40 -0.78 -14.08 4.22
CA LEU A 40 0.53 -13.68 3.68
C LEU A 40 0.69 -14.06 2.21
N ASN A 41 0.28 -15.27 1.84
CA ASN A 41 0.41 -15.74 0.46
C ASN A 41 -0.47 -14.92 -0.49
N THR A 42 -1.71 -14.67 -0.06
CA THR A 42 -2.70 -13.93 -0.87
C THR A 42 -2.30 -12.46 -1.07
N TYR A 43 -1.70 -11.81 -0.08
CA TYR A 43 -1.50 -10.36 -0.10
C TYR A 43 -0.04 -9.92 -0.26
N LEU A 44 0.93 -10.63 0.32
CA LEU A 44 2.35 -10.25 0.25
C LEU A 44 3.10 -11.05 -0.82
N ASN A 45 2.72 -12.31 -1.05
CA ASN A 45 3.37 -13.08 -2.11
C ASN A 45 2.78 -12.79 -3.49
N ALA A 46 1.49 -12.45 -3.57
CA ALA A 46 0.93 -11.96 -4.82
C ALA A 46 1.58 -10.62 -5.21
N ASN A 47 2.25 -10.59 -6.36
CA ASN A 47 2.92 -9.36 -6.83
C ASN A 47 1.91 -8.26 -7.16
N LEU A 48 0.60 -8.56 -7.20
CA LEU A 48 -0.45 -7.62 -7.57
C LEU A 48 -0.52 -6.41 -6.62
N VAL A 49 -0.34 -6.62 -5.32
CA VAL A 49 -0.40 -5.54 -4.33
C VAL A 49 0.73 -4.56 -4.58
N SER A 50 1.98 -5.04 -4.63
CA SER A 50 3.16 -4.18 -4.75
C SER A 50 3.45 -3.66 -6.15
N LEU A 51 3.09 -4.39 -7.21
CA LEU A 51 3.30 -3.91 -8.59
C LEU A 51 2.22 -2.94 -9.05
N TYR A 52 0.98 -3.09 -8.58
CA TYR A 52 -0.15 -2.34 -9.14
C TYR A 52 -0.88 -1.55 -8.07
N LEU A 53 -1.42 -2.19 -7.02
CA LEU A 53 -2.31 -1.49 -6.09
C LEU A 53 -1.60 -0.40 -5.30
N GLN A 54 -0.42 -0.71 -4.72
CA GLN A 54 0.39 0.26 -3.96
C GLN A 54 0.81 1.45 -4.82
N PRO A 55 1.42 1.29 -6.01
CA PRO A 55 1.76 2.41 -6.90
C PRO A 55 0.54 3.26 -7.29
N ILE A 56 -0.61 2.64 -7.57
CA ILE A 56 -1.84 3.36 -7.91
C ILE A 56 -2.26 4.26 -6.73
N ILE A 57 -2.24 3.74 -5.51
CA ILE A 57 -2.69 4.47 -4.32
C ILE A 57 -1.72 5.59 -3.95
N LEU A 58 -0.42 5.32 -4.02
CA LEU A 58 0.62 6.32 -3.85
C LEU A 58 0.46 7.46 -4.87
N THR A 59 0.14 7.14 -6.13
CA THR A 59 -0.12 8.13 -7.18
C THR A 59 -1.39 8.94 -6.92
N LEU A 60 -2.48 8.28 -6.51
CA LEU A 60 -3.75 8.94 -6.16
C LEU A 60 -3.56 9.92 -4.99
N PHE A 61 -2.88 9.48 -3.93
CA PHE A 61 -2.50 10.35 -2.82
C PHE A 61 -1.62 11.51 -3.29
N TYR A 62 -0.58 11.24 -4.08
CA TYR A 62 0.34 12.28 -4.54
C TYR A 62 -0.36 13.35 -5.38
N SER A 63 -1.39 12.97 -6.14
CA SER A 63 -2.21 13.93 -6.88
C SER A 63 -2.81 15.04 -5.99
N GLN A 64 -3.09 14.74 -4.71
CA GLN A 64 -3.58 15.70 -3.72
C GLN A 64 -2.47 16.60 -3.20
N VAL A 65 -1.28 16.04 -2.94
CA VAL A 65 -0.09 16.80 -2.56
C VAL A 65 0.21 17.84 -3.64
N LEU A 66 0.18 17.45 -4.91
CA LEU A 66 0.36 18.35 -6.05
C LEU A 66 -0.75 19.40 -6.16
N ALA A 67 -1.99 19.04 -5.86
CA ALA A 67 -3.11 19.98 -5.87
C ALA A 67 -2.93 21.09 -4.83
N LEU A 68 -2.51 20.74 -3.62
CA LEU A 68 -2.24 21.70 -2.55
C LEU A 68 -0.95 22.48 -2.79
N ARG A 69 0.05 21.89 -3.43
CA ARG A 69 1.27 22.59 -3.82
C ARG A 69 1.00 23.78 -4.74
N LYS A 70 0.02 23.71 -5.64
CA LYS A 70 -0.33 24.83 -6.55
C LYS A 70 -0.69 26.12 -5.80
N ILE A 71 -1.18 26.02 -4.56
CA ILE A 71 -1.54 27.17 -3.72
C ILE A 71 -0.51 27.47 -2.64
N ARG A 72 0.65 26.81 -2.65
CA ARG A 72 1.69 26.91 -1.61
C ARG A 72 2.14 28.34 -1.34
N LEU A 73 2.29 29.17 -2.38
CA LEU A 73 2.75 30.55 -2.22
C LEU A 73 1.78 31.36 -1.35
N PHE A 74 0.48 31.24 -1.59
CA PHE A 74 -0.56 31.90 -0.77
C PHE A 74 -0.61 31.38 0.67
N VAL A 75 -0.36 30.08 0.87
CA VAL A 75 -0.29 29.46 2.20
C VAL A 75 0.95 29.93 2.96
N GLY A 76 2.07 30.07 2.25
CA GLY A 76 3.34 30.57 2.79
C GLY A 76 3.23 31.99 3.31
N VAL A 77 2.58 32.89 2.57
CA VAL A 77 2.31 34.27 3.01
C VAL A 77 1.52 34.29 4.32
N ARG A 78 0.63 33.32 4.55
CA ARG A 78 -0.16 33.20 5.78
C ARG A 78 0.55 32.44 6.90
N LYS A 79 1.79 31.97 6.71
CA LYS A 79 2.56 31.15 7.66
C LYS A 79 1.85 29.85 8.08
N LYS A 80 1.07 29.24 7.17
CA LYS A 80 0.24 28.04 7.43
C LYS A 80 0.83 26.73 6.88
N ASN A 81 2.08 26.73 6.42
CA ASN A 81 2.71 25.55 5.80
C ASN A 81 2.74 24.31 6.71
N ASN A 82 3.07 24.47 7.98
CA ASN A 82 3.14 23.35 8.93
C ASN A 82 1.77 22.69 9.13
N GLN A 83 0.69 23.49 9.12
CA GLN A 83 -0.67 22.96 9.23
C GLN A 83 -1.06 22.14 8.00
N ILE A 84 -0.65 22.58 6.80
CA ILE A 84 -0.88 21.80 5.57
C ILE A 84 -0.07 20.50 5.57
N ILE A 85 1.18 20.53 6.02
CA ILE A 85 2.01 19.33 6.10
C ILE A 85 1.41 18.31 7.08
N ALA A 86 1.03 18.76 8.29
CA ALA A 86 0.38 17.90 9.27
C ALA A 86 -0.94 17.31 8.75
N PHE A 87 -1.74 18.13 8.05
CA PHE A 87 -2.97 17.67 7.39
C PHE A 87 -2.69 16.62 6.30
N LEU A 88 -1.68 16.83 5.46
CA LEU A 88 -1.28 15.88 4.42
C LEU A 88 -0.77 14.56 5.00
N LEU A 89 0.00 14.60 6.09
CA LEU A 89 0.44 13.40 6.82
C LEU A 89 -0.77 12.66 7.41
N GLY A 90 -1.71 13.38 8.01
CA GLY A 90 -2.97 12.79 8.52
C GLY A 90 -3.78 12.12 7.41
N ILE A 91 -3.90 12.75 6.24
CA ILE A 91 -4.57 12.15 5.08
C ILE A 91 -3.81 10.91 4.59
N ALA A 92 -2.49 10.96 4.48
CA ALA A 92 -1.68 9.80 4.07
C ALA A 92 -1.96 8.61 4.98
N THR A 93 -1.90 8.82 6.30
CA THR A 93 -2.21 7.79 7.29
C THR A 93 -3.63 7.26 7.14
N PHE A 94 -4.62 8.14 6.99
CA PHE A 94 -6.00 7.74 6.80
C PHE A 94 -6.20 6.91 5.52
N TYR A 95 -5.61 7.34 4.40
CA TYR A 95 -5.68 6.62 3.14
C TYR A 95 -5.00 5.24 3.19
N CYS A 96 -3.87 5.11 3.88
CA CYS A 96 -3.26 3.80 4.12
C CYS A 96 -4.20 2.90 4.92
N LEU A 97 -4.81 3.40 5.99
CA LEU A 97 -5.70 2.60 6.84
C LEU A 97 -6.95 2.14 6.07
N ILE A 98 -7.63 3.02 5.35
CA ILE A 98 -8.82 2.62 4.57
C ILE A 98 -8.46 1.65 3.45
N PHE A 99 -7.28 1.81 2.82
CA PHE A 99 -6.81 0.87 1.82
C PHE A 99 -6.63 -0.52 2.43
N LEU A 100 -5.88 -0.63 3.52
CA LEU A 100 -5.59 -1.92 4.17
C LEU A 100 -6.87 -2.59 4.67
N LEU A 101 -7.76 -1.83 5.32
CA LEU A 101 -9.04 -2.34 5.77
C LEU A 101 -9.86 -2.86 4.59
N SER A 102 -10.00 -2.06 3.53
CA SER A 102 -10.76 -2.49 2.35
C SER A 102 -10.12 -3.68 1.63
N LEU A 103 -8.79 -3.79 1.63
CA LEU A 103 -8.04 -4.90 1.05
C LEU A 103 -8.25 -6.22 1.82
N PHE A 104 -8.30 -6.16 3.15
CA PHE A 104 -8.46 -7.33 4.02
C PHE A 104 -9.92 -7.73 4.29
N VAL A 105 -10.88 -6.81 4.21
CA VAL A 105 -12.31 -7.10 4.41
C VAL A 105 -12.80 -8.30 3.58
N PRO A 106 -12.46 -8.44 2.29
CA PRO A 106 -12.78 -9.64 1.51
C PRO A 106 -12.31 -10.96 2.15
N TYR A 107 -11.13 -10.97 2.77
CA TYR A 107 -10.54 -12.16 3.39
C TYR A 107 -11.27 -12.57 4.66
N LEU A 108 -11.75 -11.59 5.44
CA LEU A 108 -12.55 -11.83 6.65
C LEU A 108 -13.88 -12.53 6.34
N GLY A 109 -14.39 -12.41 5.11
CA GLY A 109 -15.56 -13.16 4.65
C GLY A 109 -15.28 -14.60 4.23
N THR A 110 -14.02 -15.06 4.34
CA THR A 110 -13.61 -16.43 4.00
C THR A 110 -13.36 -17.26 5.25
N ASN A 111 -13.41 -18.59 5.11
CA ASN A 111 -13.08 -19.53 6.20
C ASN A 111 -11.58 -19.91 6.19
N TYR A 112 -10.74 -19.20 5.46
CA TYR A 112 -9.32 -19.52 5.35
C TYR A 112 -8.53 -19.05 6.58
N PRO A 113 -7.54 -19.82 7.04
CA PRO A 113 -6.71 -19.43 8.17
C PRO A 113 -5.88 -18.18 7.83
N PHE A 114 -5.66 -17.30 8.80
CA PHE A 114 -4.79 -16.13 8.61
C PHE A 114 -3.32 -16.54 8.41
N PHE A 115 -2.87 -17.53 9.19
CA PHE A 115 -1.51 -18.07 9.18
C PHE A 115 -1.59 -19.60 9.22
N LYS A 116 -1.08 -20.27 8.18
CA LYS A 116 -1.10 -21.72 8.05
C LYS A 116 0.31 -22.30 7.97
N ASN A 117 1.19 -21.65 7.22
CA ASN A 117 2.46 -22.24 6.78
C ASN A 117 3.67 -21.87 7.64
N GLY A 118 3.51 -20.95 8.60
CA GLY A 118 4.58 -20.47 9.46
C GLY A 118 4.08 -19.82 10.74
N SER A 119 4.99 -19.34 11.58
CA SER A 119 4.69 -18.77 12.90
C SER A 119 3.77 -17.54 12.82
N PRO A 120 2.59 -17.54 13.47
CA PRO A 120 1.68 -16.38 13.46
C PRO A 120 2.33 -15.08 13.91
N VAL A 121 3.29 -15.14 14.84
CA VAL A 121 4.03 -13.96 15.31
C VAL A 121 4.84 -13.35 14.18
N LEU A 122 5.64 -14.17 13.48
CA LEU A 122 6.44 -13.70 12.33
C LEU A 122 5.54 -13.19 11.19
N GLY A 123 4.44 -13.91 10.92
CA GLY A 123 3.49 -13.49 9.89
C GLY A 123 2.87 -12.13 10.20
N MET A 124 2.47 -11.90 11.44
CA MET A 124 1.93 -10.60 11.88
C MET A 124 2.99 -9.50 11.81
N THR A 125 4.23 -9.78 12.21
CA THR A 125 5.34 -8.82 12.09
C THR A 125 5.58 -8.42 10.64
N LEU A 126 5.50 -9.36 9.69
CA LEU A 126 5.66 -9.06 8.26
C LEU A 126 4.56 -8.17 7.72
N LEU A 127 3.31 -8.44 8.09
CA LEU A 127 2.18 -7.59 7.72
C LEU A 127 2.36 -6.17 8.29
N LEU A 128 2.74 -6.06 9.56
CA LEU A 128 3.01 -4.76 10.17
C LEU A 128 4.14 -4.03 9.45
N LEU A 129 5.24 -4.72 9.14
CA LEU A 129 6.35 -4.12 8.39
C LEU A 129 5.90 -3.58 7.04
N HIS A 130 5.14 -4.37 6.28
CA HIS A 130 4.58 -3.95 4.99
C HIS A 130 3.72 -2.69 5.12
N VAL A 131 2.86 -2.65 6.15
CA VAL A 131 2.03 -1.48 6.46
C VAL A 131 2.88 -0.26 6.80
N PHE A 132 3.90 -0.43 7.65
CA PHE A 132 4.81 0.65 8.02
C PHE A 132 5.58 1.20 6.83
N VAL A 133 6.04 0.33 5.92
CA VAL A 133 6.72 0.76 4.69
C VAL A 133 5.78 1.57 3.80
N LEU A 134 4.56 1.09 3.54
CA LEU A 134 3.60 1.83 2.73
C LEU A 134 3.26 3.21 3.34
N LEU A 135 3.10 3.27 4.67
CA LEU A 135 2.88 4.51 5.39
C LEU A 135 4.09 5.46 5.26
N PHE A 136 5.29 4.94 5.46
CA PHE A 136 6.53 5.70 5.36
C PHE A 136 6.71 6.28 3.94
N LEU A 137 6.51 5.47 2.90
CA LEU A 137 6.54 5.91 1.50
C LEU A 137 5.48 6.99 1.23
N SER A 138 4.28 6.85 1.77
CA SER A 138 3.22 7.86 1.67
C SER A 138 3.60 9.17 2.38
N TRP A 139 4.28 9.10 3.52
CA TRP A 139 4.78 10.29 4.21
C TRP A 139 5.93 10.96 3.47
N LEU A 140 6.84 10.20 2.85
CA LEU A 140 7.89 10.76 1.99
C LEU A 140 7.29 11.61 0.87
N LEU A 141 6.19 11.14 0.25
CA LEU A 141 5.48 11.88 -0.78
C LEU A 141 4.95 13.25 -0.31
N VAL A 142 4.68 13.45 0.99
CA VAL A 142 4.31 14.78 1.54
C VAL A 142 5.43 15.80 1.32
N GLY A 143 6.70 15.38 1.33
CA GLY A 143 7.86 16.23 1.00
C GLY A 143 7.77 16.88 -0.38
N GLY A 144 7.02 16.27 -1.31
CA GLY A 144 6.73 16.81 -2.64
C GLY A 144 6.01 18.16 -2.62
N TYR A 145 5.37 18.52 -1.50
CA TYR A 145 4.79 19.85 -1.28
C TYR A 145 5.84 20.97 -1.34
N GLN A 146 7.05 20.73 -0.82
CA GLN A 146 8.11 21.73 -0.72
C GLN A 146 9.18 21.62 -1.82
N LEU A 147 9.46 20.41 -2.31
CA LEU A 147 10.54 20.15 -3.28
C LEU A 147 10.43 20.92 -4.60
N HIS A 148 11.54 21.16 -5.29
CA HIS A 148 11.51 21.83 -6.60
C HIS A 148 10.97 20.91 -7.70
N HIS A 149 11.44 19.64 -7.76
CA HIS A 149 11.00 18.63 -8.73
C HIS A 149 10.07 17.59 -8.09
N PRO A 150 8.73 17.81 -8.10
CA PRO A 150 7.80 16.90 -7.43
C PRO A 150 7.76 15.52 -8.08
N TYR A 151 7.64 15.45 -9.40
CA TYR A 151 7.41 14.20 -10.11
C TYR A 151 8.56 13.19 -9.95
N PHE A 152 9.78 13.68 -9.77
CA PHE A 152 10.94 12.85 -9.47
C PHE A 152 10.78 12.10 -8.13
N LEU A 153 10.16 12.73 -7.13
CA LEU A 153 9.90 12.08 -5.84
C LEU A 153 8.91 10.93 -5.97
N LEU A 154 7.86 11.08 -6.80
CA LEU A 154 6.91 9.99 -7.05
C LEU A 154 7.61 8.79 -7.70
N PHE A 155 8.43 9.05 -8.73
CA PHE A 155 9.22 8.01 -9.37
C PHE A 155 10.13 7.29 -8.37
N LEU A 156 10.87 8.05 -7.56
CA LEU A 156 11.76 7.50 -6.54
C LEU A 156 11.01 6.64 -5.51
N VAL A 157 9.86 7.11 -5.04
CA VAL A 157 9.03 6.36 -4.07
C VAL A 157 8.52 5.05 -4.67
N ILE A 158 8.09 5.03 -5.93
CA ILE A 158 7.67 3.79 -6.61
C ILE A 158 8.85 2.83 -6.75
N VAL A 159 10.04 3.33 -7.11
CA VAL A 159 11.25 2.49 -7.19
C VAL A 159 11.60 1.89 -5.82
N LEU A 160 11.50 2.68 -4.74
CA LEU A 160 11.74 2.20 -3.38
C LEU A 160 10.73 1.12 -2.96
N ASP A 161 9.45 1.27 -3.34
CA ASP A 161 8.41 0.26 -3.10
C ASP A 161 8.77 -1.08 -3.74
N LEU A 162 9.18 -1.04 -5.02
CA LEU A 162 9.60 -2.24 -5.76
C LEU A 162 10.87 -2.86 -5.18
N ILE A 163 11.86 -2.05 -4.79
CA ILE A 163 13.08 -2.51 -4.13
C ILE A 163 12.72 -3.22 -2.83
N TYR A 164 11.88 -2.60 -1.99
CA TYR A 164 11.43 -3.21 -0.76
C TYR A 164 10.76 -4.56 -1.03
N HIS A 165 9.81 -4.61 -1.97
CA HIS A 165 9.08 -5.84 -2.29
C HIS A 165 10.03 -6.97 -2.75
N PHE A 166 10.83 -6.72 -3.79
CA PHE A 166 11.62 -7.80 -4.42
C PHE A 166 12.88 -8.18 -3.63
N ILE A 167 13.50 -7.24 -2.92
CA ILE A 167 14.80 -7.47 -2.27
C ILE A 167 14.62 -7.81 -0.79
N ILE A 168 13.67 -7.18 -0.11
CA ILE A 168 13.50 -7.30 1.35
C ILE A 168 12.32 -8.24 1.65
N GLU A 169 11.12 -7.89 1.22
CA GLU A 169 9.89 -8.60 1.58
C GLU A 169 9.90 -10.05 1.12
N LYS A 170 10.28 -10.33 -0.13
CA LYS A 170 10.39 -11.72 -0.62
C LYS A 170 11.37 -12.57 0.18
N LYS A 171 12.51 -12.00 0.60
CA LYS A 171 13.48 -12.73 1.45
C LYS A 171 12.92 -13.02 2.83
N LEU A 172 12.21 -12.05 3.41
CA LEU A 172 11.57 -12.23 4.71
C LEU A 172 10.41 -13.24 4.65
N LEU A 173 9.67 -13.30 3.55
CA LEU A 173 8.64 -14.33 3.32
C LEU A 173 9.25 -15.74 3.26
N ILE A 174 10.42 -15.91 2.63
CA ILE A 174 11.14 -17.19 2.61
C ILE A 174 11.55 -17.62 4.03
N LEU A 175 11.96 -16.66 4.88
CA LEU A 175 12.26 -16.94 6.29
C LEU A 175 11.00 -17.33 7.09
N TYR A 176 9.83 -16.82 6.70
CA TYR A 176 8.56 -17.21 7.32
C TYR A 176 8.15 -18.63 6.94
N SER A 177 8.32 -19.04 5.68
CA SER A 177 8.10 -20.42 5.24
C SER A 177 8.87 -20.72 3.94
N PRO A 178 9.50 -21.91 3.81
CA PRO A 178 10.19 -22.30 2.58
C PRO A 178 9.25 -22.41 1.37
N LEU A 179 7.93 -22.51 1.59
CA LEU A 179 6.92 -22.47 0.52
C LEU A 179 6.96 -21.19 -0.31
N TYR A 180 7.52 -20.10 0.21
CA TYR A 180 7.67 -18.85 -0.54
C TYR A 180 8.87 -18.88 -1.50
N ASP A 181 9.82 -19.79 -1.32
CA ASP A 181 10.97 -19.96 -2.22
C ASP A 181 10.50 -20.63 -3.53
N PRO A 182 10.68 -19.97 -4.69
CA PRO A 182 10.37 -20.55 -5.99
C PRO A 182 11.10 -21.87 -6.27
N LEU A 183 12.36 -22.00 -5.82
CA LEU A 183 13.15 -23.22 -6.02
C LEU A 183 12.62 -24.38 -5.19
N TYR A 184 12.29 -24.11 -3.92
CA TYR A 184 11.68 -25.11 -3.04
C TYR A 184 10.36 -25.63 -3.63
N ARG A 185 9.50 -24.73 -4.12
CA ARG A 185 8.24 -25.10 -4.77
C ARG A 185 8.45 -25.91 -6.05
N ALA A 186 9.45 -25.57 -6.86
CA ALA A 186 9.75 -26.29 -8.09
C ALA A 186 10.20 -27.74 -7.80
N VAL A 187 11.06 -27.94 -6.80
CA VAL A 187 11.55 -29.26 -6.38
C VAL A 187 10.44 -30.13 -5.80
N HIS A 188 9.50 -29.54 -5.07
CA HIS A 188 8.40 -30.26 -4.40
C HIS A 188 7.10 -30.28 -5.21
N HIS A 189 7.12 -29.84 -6.48
CA HIS A 189 5.97 -29.80 -7.37
C HIS A 189 4.75 -29.06 -6.80
N ILE A 190 4.99 -28.00 -6.03
CA ILE A 190 3.94 -27.16 -5.44
C ILE A 190 3.59 -26.05 -6.43
N TYR A 191 2.66 -26.37 -7.33
CA TYR A 191 2.19 -25.46 -8.37
C TYR A 191 0.88 -24.78 -7.95
N GLY A 192 1.00 -23.63 -7.29
CA GLY A 192 -0.16 -22.85 -6.85
C GLY A 192 0.31 -21.58 -6.15
N GLY A 193 0.01 -20.41 -6.71
CA GLY A 193 0.42 -19.11 -6.18
C GLY A 193 0.98 -18.20 -7.28
N TYR A 194 0.10 -17.64 -8.10
CA TYR A 194 0.39 -16.55 -9.05
C TYR A 194 -0.59 -15.40 -8.86
#